data_AF-A0A2V3UCN7-F1
#
_entry.id   AF-A0A2V3UCN7-F1
#
_cell.length_a   1.000
_cell.length_b   1.000
_cell.length_c   1.000
_cell.angle_alpha   90.00
_cell.angle_beta   90.00
_cell.angle_gamma   90.00
#
_symmetry.space_group_name_H-M   'P 1'
#
loop_
_entity.id
_entity.type
_entity.pdbx_description
1 polymer ?
#
loop_
_entity_poly.entity_id
_entity_poly.type
_entity_poly.pdbx_seq_one_letter_code
_entity_poly.pdbx_strand_id
1 'polypeptide(L)'
;MPRLVLSPMPQPTDGGVCVGTLDGEPCTFHGRTATAGGREYEMKVISVDILEAVDVAAKAVFGPEWVQALALVTGLNPRTCQRDRIGRYGLPAPILRALGEAAAEPWPRVTGDMMLACARLLKTNAIGNRSGLHARHPAFAGPPVGHDVDATMHVIAQQARALVFRLVAERSEHRAPALDDDA
;
A
#
# COMPACT_ATOMS: atom_id res chain seq x y z
N MET A 1 12.97 -13.79 12.11
CA MET A 1 12.36 -13.32 10.85
C MET A 1 10.87 -13.60 10.95
N PRO A 2 10.01 -12.69 10.49
CA PRO A 2 8.57 -12.89 10.57
C PRO A 2 8.18 -14.12 9.74
N ARG A 3 7.20 -14.86 10.25
CA ARG A 3 6.72 -16.11 9.64
C ARG A 3 5.97 -15.85 8.34
N LEU A 4 5.15 -14.80 8.33
CA LEU A 4 4.55 -14.23 7.12
C LEU A 4 5.40 -13.05 6.64
N VAL A 5 5.76 -13.05 5.36
CA VAL A 5 6.45 -11.94 4.69
C VAL A 5 5.55 -11.44 3.58
N LEU A 6 5.17 -10.16 3.63
CA LEU A 6 4.42 -9.51 2.55
C LEU A 6 5.38 -9.15 1.42
N SER A 7 5.06 -9.59 0.20
CA SER A 7 5.87 -9.30 -0.99
C SER A 7 5.04 -9.43 -2.26
N PRO A 8 5.44 -8.79 -3.37
CA PRO A 8 4.84 -9.04 -4.67
C PRO A 8 4.95 -10.53 -5.02
N MET A 9 3.84 -11.13 -5.40
CA MET A 9 3.75 -12.53 -5.81
C MET A 9 2.87 -12.67 -7.05
N PRO A 10 3.14 -13.65 -7.93
CA PRO A 10 2.22 -14.04 -8.99
C PRO A 10 0.82 -14.29 -8.41
N GLN A 11 -0.20 -13.73 -9.03
CA GLN A 11 -1.58 -13.87 -8.56
C GLN A 11 -2.21 -15.13 -9.17
N PRO A 12 -2.95 -15.90 -8.37
CA PRO A 12 -3.61 -17.10 -8.88
C PRO A 12 -4.80 -16.72 -9.78
N THR A 13 -5.15 -17.61 -10.70
CA THR A 13 -6.26 -17.40 -11.64
C THR A 13 -7.63 -17.81 -11.08
N ASP A 14 -7.65 -18.39 -9.89
CA ASP A 14 -8.83 -18.96 -9.23
C ASP A 14 -9.61 -17.94 -8.37
N GLY A 15 -9.22 -16.66 -8.42
CA GLY A 15 -9.83 -15.58 -7.64
C GLY A 15 -9.26 -15.41 -6.23
N GLY A 16 -8.27 -16.20 -5.83
CA GLY A 16 -7.51 -15.96 -4.61
C GLY A 16 -6.61 -14.72 -4.68
N VAL A 17 -6.16 -14.22 -3.53
CA VAL A 17 -5.21 -13.11 -3.43
C VAL A 17 -3.93 -13.59 -2.76
N CYS A 18 -2.86 -13.69 -3.53
CA CYS A 18 -1.54 -14.05 -3.00
C CYS A 18 -0.86 -12.80 -2.43
N VAL A 19 -0.51 -12.85 -1.14
CA VAL A 19 -0.03 -11.66 -0.40
C VAL A 19 1.46 -11.70 -0.07
N GLY A 20 2.14 -12.81 -0.35
CA GLY A 20 3.53 -13.04 0.02
C GLY A 20 3.78 -14.50 0.36
N THR A 21 4.63 -14.76 1.35
CA THR A 21 4.98 -16.13 1.79
C THR A 21 4.72 -16.34 3.28
N LEU A 22 4.13 -17.48 3.65
CA LEU A 22 4.00 -17.96 5.03
C LEU A 22 4.88 -19.20 5.19
N ASP A 23 5.82 -19.19 6.14
CA ASP A 23 6.83 -20.25 6.29
C ASP A 23 7.65 -20.49 5.00
N GLY A 24 7.83 -19.45 4.17
CA GLY A 24 8.51 -19.53 2.88
C GLY A 24 7.64 -20.03 1.72
N GLU A 25 6.43 -20.52 1.99
CA GLU A 25 5.49 -21.00 0.97
C GLU A 25 4.53 -19.88 0.53
N PRO A 26 4.14 -19.80 -0.76
CA PRO A 26 3.18 -18.81 -1.23
C PRO A 26 1.88 -18.84 -0.40
N CYS A 27 1.51 -17.67 0.14
CA CYS A 27 0.34 -17.52 1.00
C CYS A 27 -0.79 -16.84 0.22
N THR A 28 -1.83 -17.61 -0.10
CA THR A 28 -2.99 -17.17 -0.89
C THR A 28 -4.25 -17.16 -0.04
N PHE A 29 -4.97 -16.04 -0.04
CA PHE A 29 -6.25 -15.91 0.66
C PHE A 29 -7.43 -16.10 -0.29
N HIS A 30 -8.40 -16.92 0.14
CA HIS A 30 -9.74 -17.00 -0.43
C HIS A 30 -10.72 -16.53 0.64
N GLY A 31 -11.11 -15.24 0.59
CA GLY A 31 -11.88 -14.60 1.65
C GLY A 31 -11.11 -14.52 2.97
N ARG A 32 -11.53 -15.30 3.98
CA ARG A 32 -10.90 -15.33 5.32
C ARG A 32 -10.02 -16.54 5.59
N THR A 33 -9.86 -17.42 4.60
CA THR A 33 -9.03 -18.62 4.69
C THR A 33 -7.75 -18.39 3.88
N ALA A 34 -6.60 -18.65 4.49
CA ALA A 34 -5.31 -18.63 3.82
C ALA A 34 -4.86 -20.05 3.48
N THR A 35 -4.19 -20.23 2.35
CA THR A 35 -3.53 -21.47 1.96
C THR A 35 -2.04 -21.23 1.78
N ALA A 36 -1.21 -22.10 2.35
CA ALA A 36 0.24 -22.09 2.18
C ALA A 36 0.80 -23.51 2.36
N GLY A 37 1.69 -23.96 1.46
CA GLY A 37 2.28 -25.30 1.53
C GLY A 37 1.25 -26.44 1.53
N GLY A 38 0.12 -26.25 0.83
CA GLY A 38 -1.00 -27.22 0.80
C GLY A 38 -1.82 -27.30 2.09
N ARG A 39 -1.60 -26.41 3.06
CA ARG A 39 -2.37 -26.33 4.32
C ARG A 39 -3.28 -25.12 4.32
N GLU A 40 -4.45 -25.28 4.91
CA GLU A 40 -5.39 -24.20 5.17
C GLU A 40 -5.19 -23.61 6.57
N TYR A 41 -5.33 -22.30 6.68
CA TYR A 41 -5.22 -21.54 7.90
C TYR A 41 -6.40 -20.58 7.99
N GLU A 42 -7.12 -20.61 9.11
CA GLU A 42 -8.04 -19.52 9.42
C GLU A 42 -7.24 -18.24 9.70
N MET A 43 -7.69 -17.10 9.19
CA MET A 43 -7.04 -15.80 9.42
C MET A 43 -6.80 -15.48 10.91
N LYS A 44 -7.67 -15.96 11.80
CA LYS A 44 -7.51 -15.79 13.26
C LYS A 44 -6.32 -16.57 13.83
N VAL A 45 -5.98 -17.71 13.24
CA VAL A 45 -4.84 -18.53 13.69
C VAL A 45 -3.52 -17.87 13.35
N ILE A 46 -3.45 -17.21 12.19
CA ILE A 46 -2.24 -16.52 11.69
C ILE A 46 -2.30 -14.99 11.92
N SER A 47 -3.22 -14.48 12.75
CA SER A 47 -3.43 -13.03 12.89
C SER A 47 -2.25 -12.31 13.54
N VAL A 48 -1.50 -12.99 14.40
CA VAL A 48 -0.24 -12.47 14.98
C VAL A 48 0.83 -12.37 13.91
N ASP A 49 0.96 -13.39 13.06
CA ASP A 49 1.89 -13.39 11.91
C ASP A 49 1.53 -12.26 10.92
N ILE A 50 0.22 -12.05 10.68
CA ILE A 50 -0.29 -10.94 9.87
C ILE A 50 0.10 -9.59 10.48
N LEU A 51 -0.09 -9.40 11.79
CA LEU A 51 0.28 -8.14 12.45
C LEU A 51 1.77 -7.86 12.33
N GLU A 52 2.63 -8.84 12.55
CA GLU A 52 4.08 -8.68 12.43
C GLU A 52 4.47 -8.29 11.00
N ALA A 53 3.93 -8.99 10.00
CA ALA A 53 4.20 -8.71 8.59
C ALA A 53 3.72 -7.31 8.18
N VAL A 54 2.53 -6.90 8.66
CA VAL A 54 1.98 -5.56 8.45
C VAL A 54 2.85 -4.51 9.13
N ASP A 55 3.29 -4.72 10.37
CA ASP A 55 4.11 -3.74 11.09
C ASP A 55 5.46 -3.52 10.39
N VAL A 56 6.09 -4.57 9.88
CA VAL A 56 7.33 -4.47 9.08
C VAL A 56 7.09 -3.69 7.79
N ALA A 57 6.12 -4.10 6.98
CA ALA A 57 5.85 -3.48 5.68
C ALA A 57 5.36 -2.03 5.83
N ALA A 58 4.46 -1.77 6.78
CA ALA A 58 3.92 -0.44 7.04
C ALA A 58 4.97 0.51 7.64
N LYS A 59 5.92 0.02 8.45
CA LYS A 59 7.06 0.82 8.89
C LYS A 59 7.96 1.23 7.72
N ALA A 60 8.21 0.34 6.77
CA ALA A 60 9.00 0.67 5.58
C ALA A 60 8.32 1.74 4.71
N VAL A 61 6.99 1.65 4.55
CA VAL A 61 6.21 2.56 3.69
C VAL A 61 5.86 3.87 4.40
N PHE A 62 5.28 3.82 5.60
CA PHE A 62 4.70 4.97 6.30
C PHE A 62 5.46 5.39 7.57
N GLY A 63 6.46 4.61 8.00
CA GLY A 63 7.25 4.89 9.21
C GLY A 63 6.66 4.31 10.50
N PRO A 64 7.24 4.67 11.67
CA PRO A 64 6.89 4.06 12.97
C PRO A 64 5.42 4.21 13.35
N GLU A 65 4.84 5.37 13.02
CA GLU A 65 3.47 5.77 13.34
C GLU A 65 2.50 5.49 12.19
N TRP A 66 2.58 4.29 11.60
CA TRP A 66 1.88 3.96 10.36
C TRP A 66 0.36 3.82 10.48
N VAL A 67 -0.21 3.64 11.68
CA VAL A 67 -1.65 3.31 11.85
C VAL A 67 -2.56 4.34 11.20
N GLN A 68 -2.31 5.63 11.45
CA GLN A 68 -3.13 6.70 10.88
C GLN A 68 -2.92 6.86 9.37
N ALA A 69 -1.68 6.65 8.91
CA ALA A 69 -1.34 6.69 7.50
C ALA A 69 -2.06 5.57 6.73
N LEU A 70 -2.00 4.35 7.26
CA LEU A 70 -2.69 3.19 6.69
C LEU A 70 -4.19 3.40 6.63
N ALA A 71 -4.81 3.88 7.72
CA ALA A 71 -6.24 4.18 7.74
C ALA A 71 -6.63 5.22 6.69
N LEU A 72 -5.84 6.28 6.56
CA LEU A 72 -6.09 7.33 5.57
C LEU A 72 -5.99 6.81 4.13
N VAL A 73 -4.97 6.01 3.83
CA VAL A 73 -4.71 5.50 2.46
C VAL A 73 -5.69 4.39 2.08
N THR A 74 -6.07 3.54 3.02
CA THR A 74 -7.04 2.45 2.76
C THR A 74 -8.49 2.93 2.81
N GLY A 75 -8.78 4.05 3.47
CA GLY A 75 -10.15 4.47 3.77
C GLY A 75 -10.83 3.64 4.86
N LEU A 76 -10.11 2.72 5.50
CA LEU A 76 -10.63 1.96 6.64
C LEU A 76 -10.86 2.85 7.86
N ASN A 77 -11.78 2.44 8.72
CA ASN A 77 -11.92 3.03 10.04
C ASN A 77 -10.57 2.95 10.78
N PRO A 78 -10.05 4.05 11.36
CA PRO A 78 -8.78 4.05 12.09
C PRO A 78 -8.70 2.99 13.20
N ARG A 79 -9.84 2.62 13.80
CA ARG A 79 -9.91 1.53 14.78
C ARG A 79 -9.54 0.19 14.15
N THR A 80 -9.96 -0.09 12.92
CA THR A 80 -9.62 -1.32 12.19
C THR A 80 -8.12 -1.46 11.95
N CYS A 81 -7.43 -0.35 11.71
CA CYS A 81 -5.99 -0.32 11.47
C CYS A 81 -5.15 -0.35 12.76
N GLN A 82 -5.77 -0.35 13.94
CA GLN A 82 -5.03 -0.46 15.19
C GLN A 82 -4.37 -1.82 15.30
N ARG A 83 -3.18 -1.85 15.91
CA ARG A 83 -2.38 -3.08 16.08
C ARG A 83 -3.16 -4.18 16.81
N ASP A 84 -3.94 -3.81 17.84
CA ASP A 84 -4.79 -4.77 18.57
C ASP A 84 -5.86 -5.40 17.68
N ARG A 85 -6.43 -4.63 16.75
CA ARG A 85 -7.47 -5.11 15.84
C ARG A 85 -6.92 -5.97 14.74
N ILE A 86 -5.79 -5.57 14.15
CA ILE A 86 -5.11 -6.37 13.14
C ILE A 86 -4.65 -7.70 13.77
N GLY A 87 -4.05 -7.67 14.96
CA GLY A 87 -3.62 -8.88 15.66
C GLY A 87 -4.76 -9.83 16.06
N ARG A 88 -6.01 -9.37 16.04
CA ARG A 88 -7.19 -10.18 16.38
C ARG A 88 -8.01 -10.63 15.17
N TYR A 89 -8.06 -9.81 14.13
CA TYR A 89 -8.98 -10.00 13.00
C TYR A 89 -8.30 -10.07 11.64
N GLY A 90 -7.01 -9.73 11.56
CA GLY A 90 -6.27 -9.54 10.33
C GLY A 90 -6.62 -8.24 9.60
N LEU A 91 -6.14 -8.14 8.35
CA LEU A 91 -6.57 -7.14 7.37
C LEU A 91 -7.10 -7.86 6.11
N PRO A 92 -7.93 -7.18 5.29
CA PRO A 92 -8.30 -7.68 3.97
C PRO A 92 -7.08 -8.04 3.12
N ALA A 93 -7.15 -9.17 2.42
CA ALA A 93 -6.03 -9.67 1.61
C ALA A 93 -5.57 -8.68 0.53
N PRO A 94 -6.44 -7.92 -0.16
CA PRO A 94 -6.00 -6.89 -1.11
C PRO A 94 -5.17 -5.78 -0.47
N ILE A 95 -5.47 -5.41 0.78
CA ILE A 95 -4.69 -4.43 1.54
C ILE A 95 -3.32 -5.01 1.91
N LEU A 96 -3.27 -6.27 2.35
CA LEU A 96 -2.00 -6.96 2.63
C LEU A 96 -1.11 -7.02 1.38
N ARG A 97 -1.69 -7.39 0.25
CA ARG A 97 -1.01 -7.42 -1.05
C ARG A 97 -0.50 -6.03 -1.44
N ALA A 98 -1.37 -5.01 -1.44
CA ALA A 98 -0.99 -3.66 -1.84
C ALA A 98 0.11 -3.08 -0.92
N LEU A 99 0.10 -3.42 0.37
CA LEU A 99 1.14 -3.04 1.31
C LEU A 99 2.47 -3.74 1.00
N GLY A 100 2.45 -5.03 0.68
CA GLY A 100 3.63 -5.78 0.24
C GLY A 100 4.21 -5.22 -1.07
N GLU A 101 3.34 -4.87 -2.03
CA GLU A 101 3.74 -4.22 -3.28
C GLU A 101 4.39 -2.86 -3.04
N ALA A 102 3.85 -2.03 -2.14
CA ALA A 102 4.42 -0.73 -1.80
C ALA A 102 5.75 -0.85 -1.03
N ALA A 103 5.87 -1.84 -0.14
CA ALA A 103 7.08 -2.07 0.65
C ALA A 103 8.25 -2.61 -0.17
N ALA A 104 7.98 -3.30 -1.29
CA ALA A 104 8.99 -3.82 -2.19
C ALA A 104 9.50 -2.79 -3.22
N GLU A 105 8.97 -1.57 -3.23
CA GLU A 105 9.47 -0.51 -4.12
C GLU A 105 10.92 -0.13 -3.79
N PRO A 106 11.68 0.41 -4.77
CA PRO A 106 13.04 0.89 -4.53
C PRO A 106 13.12 2.00 -3.46
N TRP A 107 12.07 2.83 -3.35
CA TRP A 107 11.98 3.92 -2.37
C TRP A 107 10.65 3.85 -1.61
N PRO A 108 10.44 2.83 -0.75
CA PRO A 108 9.12 2.53 -0.18
C PRO A 108 8.59 3.68 0.67
N ARG A 109 9.49 4.39 1.37
CA ARG A 109 9.15 5.58 2.15
C ARG A 109 8.59 6.72 1.29
N VAL A 110 9.25 7.01 0.16
CA VAL A 110 8.83 8.06 -0.77
C VAL A 110 7.49 7.69 -1.42
N THR A 111 7.33 6.42 -1.79
CA THR A 111 6.05 5.88 -2.27
C THR A 111 4.96 6.09 -1.23
N GLY A 112 5.20 5.78 0.05
CA GLY A 112 4.25 6.01 1.14
C GLY A 112 3.86 7.48 1.35
N ASP A 113 4.84 8.39 1.27
CA ASP A 113 4.58 9.83 1.37
C ASP A 113 3.71 10.33 0.18
N MET A 114 3.94 9.82 -1.03
CA MET A 114 3.09 10.10 -2.20
C MET A 114 1.69 9.49 -2.07
N MET A 115 1.57 8.27 -1.55
CA MET A 115 0.28 7.64 -1.26
C MET A 115 -0.54 8.51 -0.29
N LEU A 116 0.11 9.08 0.74
CA LEU A 116 -0.54 9.99 1.68
C LEU A 116 -0.98 11.31 1.01
N ALA A 117 -0.15 11.88 0.13
CA ALA A 117 -0.52 13.07 -0.62
C ALA A 117 -1.75 12.80 -1.51
N CYS A 118 -1.76 11.70 -2.26
CA CYS A 118 -2.90 11.27 -3.06
C CYS A 118 -4.14 11.08 -2.19
N ALA A 119 -4.06 10.33 -1.09
CA ALA A 119 -5.19 10.08 -0.19
C ALA A 119 -5.77 11.39 0.40
N ARG A 120 -4.92 12.36 0.76
CA ARG A 120 -5.36 13.68 1.24
C ARG A 120 -6.09 14.47 0.16
N LEU A 121 -5.55 14.49 -1.07
CA LEU A 121 -6.21 15.15 -2.19
C LEU A 121 -7.58 14.53 -2.49
N LEU A 122 -7.69 13.21 -2.44
CA LEU A 122 -8.96 12.50 -2.60
C LEU A 122 -9.98 12.89 -1.54
N LYS A 123 -9.55 12.92 -0.28
CA LYS A 123 -10.41 13.34 0.84
C LYS A 123 -10.83 14.81 0.70
N THR A 124 -9.93 15.69 0.24
CA THR A 124 -10.25 17.10 0.00
C THR A 124 -11.19 17.27 -1.18
N ASN A 125 -11.05 16.51 -2.27
CA ASN A 125 -11.94 16.59 -3.43
C ASN A 125 -13.38 16.12 -3.13
N ALA A 126 -13.57 15.24 -2.13
CA ALA A 126 -14.89 14.88 -1.61
C ALA A 126 -15.55 16.03 -0.83
N ILE A 127 -14.77 16.98 -0.32
CA ILE A 127 -15.24 18.22 0.30
C ILE A 127 -15.29 19.27 -0.82
N GLY A 128 -16.43 19.35 -1.51
CA GLY A 128 -16.64 20.18 -2.71
C GLY A 128 -15.74 21.41 -2.79
N ASN A 129 -14.95 21.49 -3.85
CA ASN A 129 -13.86 22.44 -4.05
C ASN A 129 -14.35 23.91 -3.88
N ARG A 130 -14.28 24.44 -2.65
CA ARG A 130 -14.62 25.85 -2.32
C ARG A 130 -13.43 26.79 -2.50
N SER A 131 -12.30 26.29 -2.99
CA SER A 131 -11.20 27.16 -3.38
C SER A 131 -11.54 27.75 -4.75
N GLY A 132 -11.65 29.08 -4.84
CA GLY A 132 -11.91 29.82 -6.08
C GLY A 132 -10.78 29.74 -7.12
N LEU A 133 -9.96 28.69 -7.09
CA LEU A 133 -8.89 28.43 -8.05
C LEU A 133 -9.49 27.69 -9.24
N HIS A 134 -9.63 28.41 -10.35
CA HIS A 134 -10.24 27.95 -11.59
C HIS A 134 -9.69 26.62 -12.12
N ALA A 135 -10.58 25.86 -12.75
CA ALA A 135 -10.37 24.58 -13.42
C ALA A 135 -9.44 24.68 -14.64
N ARG A 136 -8.11 24.65 -14.41
CA ARG A 136 -7.12 24.47 -15.49
C ARG A 136 -6.26 23.21 -15.38
N HIS A 137 -6.42 22.43 -14.31
CA HIS A 137 -5.74 21.13 -14.19
C HIS A 137 -6.73 20.00 -14.44
N PRO A 138 -6.30 18.92 -15.14
CA PRO A 138 -7.14 17.74 -15.30
C PRO A 138 -7.57 17.30 -13.90
N ALA A 139 -8.88 17.25 -13.68
CA ALA A 139 -9.41 16.80 -12.40
C ALA A 139 -8.74 15.46 -12.08
N PHE A 140 -8.03 15.40 -10.96
CA PHE A 140 -7.61 14.12 -10.42
C PHE A 140 -8.88 13.36 -10.09
N ALA A 141 -9.32 12.53 -11.03
CA ALA A 141 -10.50 11.70 -10.90
C ALA A 141 -10.15 10.70 -9.80
N GLY A 142 -10.56 11.04 -8.59
CA GLY A 142 -10.46 10.10 -7.49
C GLY A 142 -11.21 8.82 -7.79
N PRO A 143 -10.89 7.72 -7.11
CA PRO A 143 -11.71 6.53 -7.21
C PRO A 143 -13.17 6.94 -6.93
N PRO A 144 -14.14 6.52 -7.77
CA PRO A 144 -15.53 6.90 -7.61
C PRO A 144 -16.02 6.56 -6.20
N VAL A 145 -16.82 7.46 -5.62
CA VAL A 145 -17.43 7.26 -4.30
C VAL A 145 -18.30 6.00 -4.38
N GLY A 146 -17.94 4.95 -3.62
CA GLY A 146 -18.67 3.67 -3.58
C GLY A 146 -17.95 2.44 -4.13
N HIS A 147 -16.67 2.55 -4.54
CA HIS A 147 -15.88 1.36 -4.87
C HIS A 147 -15.45 0.56 -3.63
N ASP A 148 -15.24 -0.73 -3.88
CA ASP A 148 -14.63 -1.68 -2.96
C ASP A 148 -13.37 -1.08 -2.31
N VAL A 149 -13.31 -1.14 -0.98
CA VAL A 149 -12.18 -0.62 -0.18
C VAL A 149 -10.85 -1.18 -0.71
N ASP A 150 -10.92 -2.39 -1.24
CA ASP A 150 -9.82 -3.14 -1.84
C ASP A 150 -9.20 -2.47 -3.07
N ALA A 151 -9.96 -1.68 -3.84
CA ALA A 151 -9.44 -0.98 -5.03
C ALA A 151 -8.73 0.34 -4.69
N THR A 152 -9.09 0.98 -3.57
CA THR A 152 -8.65 2.35 -3.26
C THR A 152 -7.15 2.43 -2.97
N MET A 153 -6.63 1.57 -2.09
CA MET A 153 -5.21 1.56 -1.77
C MET A 153 -4.36 1.18 -2.98
N HIS A 154 -4.81 0.22 -3.78
CA HIS A 154 -4.09 -0.20 -4.98
C HIS A 154 -3.96 0.93 -6.01
N VAL A 155 -5.06 1.65 -6.29
CA VAL A 155 -5.05 2.81 -7.20
C VAL A 155 -4.12 3.91 -6.68
N ILE A 156 -4.19 4.23 -5.38
CA ILE A 156 -3.32 5.23 -4.75
C ILE A 156 -1.85 4.81 -4.85
N ALA A 157 -1.54 3.54 -4.58
CA ALA A 157 -0.18 3.01 -4.68
C ALA A 157 0.36 3.06 -6.12
N GLN A 158 -0.45 2.69 -7.12
CA GLN A 158 -0.07 2.78 -8.53
C GLN A 158 0.23 4.21 -8.97
N GLN A 159 -0.63 5.17 -8.60
CA GLN A 159 -0.43 6.59 -8.93
C GLN A 159 0.81 7.16 -8.24
N ALA A 160 1.00 6.85 -6.95
CA ALA A 160 2.18 7.24 -6.19
C ALA A 160 3.46 6.71 -6.85
N ARG A 161 3.49 5.42 -7.22
CA ARG A 161 4.60 4.79 -7.91
C ARG A 161 4.94 5.50 -9.22
N ALA A 162 3.95 5.76 -10.07
CA ALA A 162 4.15 6.45 -11.34
C ALA A 162 4.76 7.85 -11.16
N LEU A 163 4.32 8.60 -10.13
CA LEU A 163 4.88 9.91 -9.79
C LEU A 163 6.33 9.81 -9.30
N VAL A 164 6.65 8.84 -8.45
CA VAL A 164 8.03 8.64 -7.95
C VAL A 164 8.98 8.33 -9.10
N PHE A 165 8.63 7.40 -9.99
CA PHE A 165 9.46 7.08 -11.14
C PHE A 165 9.68 8.27 -12.06
N ARG A 166 8.64 9.07 -12.30
CA ARG A 166 8.75 10.30 -13.09
C ARG A 166 9.73 11.30 -12.46
N LEU A 167 9.60 11.56 -11.16
CA LEU A 167 10.49 12.49 -10.45
C LEU A 167 11.95 12.02 -10.46
N VAL A 168 12.19 10.71 -10.35
CA VAL A 168 13.54 10.15 -10.43
C VAL A 168 14.11 10.27 -11.84
N ALA A 169 13.32 9.99 -12.87
CA ALA A 169 13.73 10.18 -14.27
C ALA A 169 14.07 11.65 -14.55
N GLU A 170 13.19 12.58 -14.20
CA GLU A 170 13.41 14.03 -14.35
C GLU A 170 14.67 14.48 -13.58
N ARG A 171 14.90 13.99 -12.35
CA ARG A 171 16.14 14.27 -11.61
C ARG A 171 17.38 13.70 -12.28
N SER A 172 17.30 12.52 -12.88
CA SER A 172 18.42 11.90 -13.58
C SER A 172 18.80 12.67 -14.84
N GLU A 173 17.81 13.23 -15.54
CA GLU A 173 18.00 14.10 -16.71
C GLU A 173 18.52 15.49 -16.32
N HIS A 174 18.09 16.02 -15.17
CA HIS A 174 18.53 17.32 -14.64
C HIS A 174 19.80 17.27 -13.79
N ARG A 175 20.41 16.10 -13.63
CA ARG A 175 21.77 16.02 -13.12
C ARG A 175 22.65 16.67 -14.18
N ALA A 176 22.96 17.95 -13.99
CA ALA A 176 23.94 18.66 -14.79
C ALA A 176 25.15 17.73 -14.97
N PRO A 177 25.75 17.66 -16.18
CA PRO A 177 27.04 16.98 -16.30
C PRO A 177 27.89 17.54 -15.17
N ALA A 178 28.53 16.65 -14.41
CA ALA A 178 29.51 17.08 -13.43
C ALA A 178 30.33 18.17 -14.11
N LEU A 179 30.40 19.36 -13.51
CA LEU A 179 31.40 20.33 -13.94
C LEU A 179 32.70 19.55 -13.78
N ASP A 180 33.24 19.09 -14.91
CA ASP A 180 34.47 18.33 -14.94
C ASP A 180 35.48 19.15 -14.12
N ASP A 181 35.99 18.52 -13.08
CA ASP A 181 37.14 19.00 -12.32
C ASP A 181 38.34 19.00 -13.26
N ASP A 182 38.43 20.00 -14.14
CA ASP A 182 39.60 20.32 -14.95
C ASP A 182 39.64 21.82 -15.23
N ALA A 183 40.30 22.56 -14.34
CA ALA A 183 41.16 23.72 -14.62
C ALA A 183 41.96 24.15 -13.38
#